data_AF-L0JVX3-F1
#
_entry.id   AF-L0JVX3-F1
#
_cell.length_a   1.000
_cell.length_b   1.000
_cell.length_c   1.000
_cell.angle_alpha   90.00
_cell.angle_beta   90.00
_cell.angle_gamma   90.00
#
_symmetry.space_group_name_H-M   'P 1'
#
loop_
_entity.id
_entity.type
_entity.pdbx_description
1 polymer ?
#
loop_
_entity_poly.entity_id
_entity_poly.type
_entity_poly.pdbx_seq_one_letter_code
_entity_poly.pdbx_strand_id
1 'polypeptide(L)' 'MCDRSGDCSNEGTCQLVLRNERTGMEMVEYHCKAHLVVRVWEAEQDETLDVVDAKKLYQ' A
#
# COMPACT_ATOMS: atom_id res chain seq x y z
N MET A 1 -16.66 -10.67 11.00
CA MET A 1 -16.31 -11.41 9.77
C MET A 1 -15.68 -10.39 8.83
N CYS A 2 -14.39 -10.52 8.51
CA CYS A 2 -13.77 -9.72 7.46
C CYS A 2 -14.21 -10.32 6.14
N ASP A 3 -15.15 -9.67 5.46
CA ASP A 3 -15.61 -10.14 4.16
C ASP A 3 -14.44 -10.13 3.18
N ARG A 4 -14.14 -11.31 2.61
CA ARG A 4 -13.04 -11.53 1.64
C ARG A 4 -13.45 -11.19 0.21
N SER A 5 -14.68 -10.72 0.01
CA SER A 5 -15.20 -10.30 -1.28
C SER A 5 -14.81 -8.84 -1.53
N GLY A 6 -13.57 -8.64 -1.98
CA GLY A 6 -13.15 -7.41 -2.63
C GLY A 6 -13.68 -7.37 -4.05
N ASP A 7 -14.99 -7.16 -4.23
CA ASP A 7 -15.40 -6.41 -5.42
C ASP A 7 -14.84 -5.00 -5.18
N CYS A 8 -13.66 -4.71 -5.71
CA CYS A 8 -13.06 -3.37 -5.69
C CYS A 8 -13.92 -2.44 -6.57
N SER A 9 -15.11 -2.14 -6.09
CA SER A 9 -16.01 -1.16 -6.65
C SER A 9 -15.41 0.22 -6.34
N ASN A 10 -15.01 0.88 -7.43
CA ASN A 10 -14.76 2.31 -7.61
C ASN A 10 -13.29 2.74 -7.77
N GLU A 11 -12.69 2.15 -8.80
CA GLU A 11 -11.94 2.86 -9.86
C GLU A 11 -10.53 3.38 -9.55
N GLY A 12 -9.67 2.53 -9.00
CA GLY A 12 -8.24 2.72 -9.19
C GLY A 12 -7.36 1.78 -8.40
N THR A 13 -6.44 1.11 -9.10
CA THR A 13 -5.26 0.50 -8.49
C THR A 13 -4.33 1.62 -8.03
N CYS A 14 -3.92 1.58 -6.77
CA CYS A 14 -2.88 2.44 -6.25
C CYS A 14 -1.57 1.65 -6.16
N GLN A 15 -0.47 2.32 -6.46
CA GLN A 15 0.87 1.84 -6.20
C GLN A 15 1.35 2.45 -4.88
N LEU A 16 1.93 1.61 -4.03
CA LEU A 16 2.66 1.99 -2.83
C LEU A 16 4.11 1.55 -3.00
N VAL A 17 5.06 2.43 -2.73
CA VAL A 17 6.48 2.14 -2.67
C VAL A 17 6.92 2.23 -1.22
N LEU A 18 7.43 1.12 -0.70
CA LEU A 18 7.98 1.02 0.64
C LEU A 18 9.48 0.81 0.56
N ARG A 19 10.24 1.43 1.45
CA ARG A 19 11.65 1.13 1.62
C ARG A 19 11.85 0.35 2.90
N ASN A 20 12.56 -0.76 2.80
CA ASN A 20 13.02 -1.47 3.99
C ASN A 20 14.29 -0.81 4.50
N GLU A 21 14.25 -0.20 5.69
CA GLU A 21 15.38 0.53 6.25
C GLU A 21 16.58 -0.38 6.55
N ARG A 22 16.34 -1.66 6.88
CA ARG A 22 17.40 -2.61 7.24
C ARG A 22 18.23 -3.04 6.04
N THR A 23 17.60 -3.20 4.88
CA THR A 23 18.25 -3.68 3.64
C THR A 23 18.50 -2.56 2.64
N GLY A 24 17.85 -1.42 2.81
CA GLY A 24 17.84 -0.29 1.88
C GLY A 24 17.02 -0.55 0.60
N MET A 25 16.38 -1.71 0.47
CA MET A 25 15.64 -2.10 -0.74
C MET A 25 14.26 -1.47 -0.80
N GLU A 26 13.84 -1.10 -2.01
CA GLU A 26 12.48 -0.64 -2.28
C GLU A 26 11.60 -1.81 -2.77
N MET A 27 10.37 -1.84 -2.27
CA MET A 27 9.34 -2.81 -2.60
C MET A 27 8.13 -2.05 -3.15
N VAL A 28 7.52 -2.60 -4.20
CA VAL A 28 6.34 -2.03 -4.82
C VAL A 28 5.15 -2.93 -4.53
N GLU A 29 4.13 -2.37 -3.88
CA GLU A 29 2.87 -3.04 -3.59
C GLU A 29 1.73 -2.38 -4.37
N TYR A 30 0.70 -3.16 -4.71
CA TYR A 30 -0.50 -2.67 -5.41
C TYR A 30 -1.75 -2.94 -4.59
N HIS A 31 -2.51 -1.89 -4.35
CA HIS A 31 -3.66 -1.93 -3.45
C HIS A 31 -4.86 -1.21 -4.07
N CYS A 32 -6.07 -1.68 -3.76
CA CYS A 32 -7.26 -0.86 -3.96
C CYS A 32 -7.21 0.35 -3.01
N LYS A 33 -7.78 1.49 -3.42
CA LYS A 33 -7.71 2.75 -2.64
C LYS A 33 -8.07 2.61 -1.17
N ALA A 34 -9.10 1.82 -0.85
CA ALA A 34 -9.52 1.58 0.54
C ALA A 34 -8.46 0.80 1.35
N HIS A 35 -7.74 -0.14 0.72
CA HIS A 35 -6.70 -0.93 1.36
C HIS A 35 -5.36 -0.17 1.46
N LEU A 36 -5.10 0.75 0.54
CA LEU A 36 -3.88 1.57 0.56
C LEU A 36 -3.74 2.33 1.90
N VAL A 37 -4.81 2.96 2.37
CA VAL A 37 -4.77 3.75 3.61
C VAL A 37 -4.42 2.88 4.81
N VAL A 38 -5.00 1.68 4.88
CA VAL A 38 -4.69 0.72 5.96
C VAL A 38 -3.24 0.28 5.88
N ARG A 39 -2.74 -0.04 4.68
CA ARG A 39 -1.36 -0.49 4.48
C ARG A 39 -0.33 0.57 4.85
N VAL A 40 -0.59 1.84 4.53
CA VAL A 40 0.26 2.97 4.93
C VAL A 40 0.33 3.06 6.45
N TRP A 41 -0.80 2.98 7.16
CA TRP A 41 -0.83 3.03 8.62
C TRP A 41 -0.09 1.86 9.29
N GLU A 42 -0.13 0.67 8.68
CA GLU A 42 0.68 -0.47 9.13
C GLU A 42 2.17 -0.22 8.91
N ALA A 43 2.56 0.31 7.76
CA ALA A 43 3.96 0.62 7.45
C ALA A 43 4.52 1.71 8.37
N GLU A 44 3.76 2.75 8.69
CA GLU A 44 4.17 3.82 9.62
C GLU A 44 4.38 3.34 11.07
N GLN A 45 3.81 2.19 11.45
CA GLN A 45 4.05 1.56 12.76
C GLN A 45 5.16 0.51 12.73
N ASP A 46 5.61 0.11 11.54
CA ASP A 46 6.71 -0.81 11.38
C ASP A 46 8.02 -0.01 11.32
N GLU A 47 8.84 -0.12 12.37
CA GLU A 47 10.15 0.55 12.47
C GLU A 47 11.15 0.15 11.37
N THR A 48 10.82 -0.82 10.52
CA THR A 48 11.68 -1.31 9.45
C THR A 48 11.23 -0.86 8.07
N LEU A 49 10.08 -0.21 7.96
CA LEU A 49 9.49 0.23 6.70
C LEU A 49 9.31 1.73 6.68
N ASP A 50 9.64 2.34 5.55
CA ASP A 50 9.38 3.75 5.28
C ASP A 50 8.51 3.89 4.03
N VAL A 51 7.56 4.83 4.05
CA VAL A 51 6.64 5.08 2.93
C VAL A 51 7.27 6.11 1.99
N VAL A 52 7.70 5.64 0.81
CA VAL A 52 8.43 6.47 -0.16
C VAL A 52 7.48 7.18 -1.14
N ASP A 53 6.52 6.46 -1.70
CA ASP A 53 5.56 6.98 -2.67
C ASP A 53 4.22 6.25 -2.54
N ALA A 54 3.12 6.97 -2.70
CA ALA A 54 1.78 6.39 -2.73
C ALA A 54 0.94 7.14 -3.77
N LYS A 55 0.72 6.51 -4.93
CA LYS A 55 0.00 7.15 -6.04
C LYS A 55 -1.09 6.29 -6.62
N LYS A 56 -2.18 6.94 -7.05
CA LYS A 56 -3.19 6.30 -7.88
C LYS A 56 -2.58 6.06 -9.27
N LEU A 57 -2.73 4.85 -9.78
CA LEU A 57 -2.45 4.57 -11.19
C LEU A 57 -3.68 4.98 -11.99
N TYR A 58 -3.50 5.95 -12.87
CA TYR A 58 -4.49 6.30 -13.87
C TYR A 58 -4.33 5.32 -15.03
N GLN A 59 -5.42 4.64 -15.42
CA GLN A 59 -5.53 3.94 -16.69
C GLN A 59 -6.18 4.87 -17.71
#